data_AF-A0A2N0WEZ7-F1
#
_entry.id   AF-A0A2N0WEZ7-F1
#
_cell.length_a   1.000
_cell.length_b   1.000
_cell.length_c   1.000
_cell.angle_alpha   90.00
_cell.angle_beta   90.00
_cell.angle_gamma   90.00
#
_symmetry.space_group_name_H-M   'P 1'
#
loop_
_entity.id
_entity.type
_entity.pdbx_description
1 polymer ?
#
loop_
_entity_poly.entity_id
_entity_poly.type
_entity_poly.pdbx_seq_one_letter_code
_entity_poly.pdbx_strand_id
1 'polypeptide(L)'
;METLLKITGVIAALVIPIVLCILNNRIAKIKHSREHQAELLKLAADFENGIENKSILYRDRMAKHLFNNEYLTYEEAKFFSVYENADVWVQEYAKVRGLLKRERNENGGIIKFKPKYNAIKIILAFIGYFIFCCISLVPFIIIHKYISLIEYYSEKGVLLISIGFIVIPMLCFYLAYFCLNYAQKCAECGIFLHDFENEAFKQVESRVENT
;
A
#
# COMPACT_ATOMS: atom_id res chain seq x y z
N MET A 1 -31.04 -48.35 28.24
CA MET A 1 -31.68 -47.56 27.16
C MET A 1 -31.86 -46.10 27.58
N GLU A 2 -32.35 -45.82 28.80
CA GLU A 2 -32.50 -44.44 29.32
C GLU A 2 -31.19 -43.63 29.47
N THR A 3 -30.10 -44.28 29.87
CA THR A 3 -28.80 -43.60 30.07
C THR A 3 -28.19 -43.09 28.77
N LEU A 4 -28.28 -43.87 27.69
CA LEU A 4 -27.91 -43.44 26.34
C LEU A 4 -28.77 -42.26 25.88
N LEU A 5 -30.09 -42.32 26.08
CA LEU A 5 -31.01 -41.26 25.67
C LEU A 5 -30.75 -39.93 26.40
N LYS A 6 -30.40 -39.99 27.70
CA LYS A 6 -29.99 -38.82 28.49
C LYS A 6 -28.67 -38.23 27.99
N ILE A 7 -27.68 -39.06 27.67
CA ILE A 7 -26.39 -38.62 27.13
C ILE A 7 -26.57 -37.99 25.74
N THR A 8 -27.36 -38.60 24.86
CA THR A 8 -27.65 -38.05 23.52
C THR A 8 -28.45 -36.75 23.61
N GLY A 9 -29.39 -36.64 24.55
CA GLY A 9 -30.14 -35.40 24.80
C GLY A 9 -29.25 -34.24 25.25
N VAL A 10 -28.28 -34.50 26.14
CA VAL A 10 -27.32 -33.48 26.60
C VAL A 10 -26.36 -33.07 25.48
N ILE A 11 -25.87 -34.03 24.68
CA ILE A 11 -25.00 -33.74 23.53
C ILE A 11 -25.76 -32.94 22.47
N ALA A 12 -27.01 -33.30 22.15
CA ALA A 12 -27.84 -32.56 21.21
C ALA A 12 -28.11 -31.13 21.71
N ALA A 13 -28.43 -30.95 22.99
CA ALA A 13 -28.67 -29.64 23.59
C ALA A 13 -27.44 -28.72 23.56
N LEU A 14 -26.22 -29.28 23.62
CA LEU A 14 -24.97 -28.52 23.55
C LEU A 14 -24.52 -28.25 22.11
N VAL A 15 -24.65 -29.23 21.23
CA VAL A 15 -24.12 -29.18 19.86
C VAL A 15 -25.04 -28.38 18.94
N ILE A 16 -26.38 -28.51 19.07
CA ILE A 16 -27.33 -27.84 18.17
C ILE A 16 -27.20 -26.31 18.20
N PRO A 17 -27.12 -25.63 19.37
CA PRO A 17 -26.93 -24.18 19.42
C PRO A 17 -25.61 -23.71 18.80
N ILE A 18 -24.53 -24.49 18.95
CA ILE A 18 -23.22 -24.19 18.37
C ILE A 18 -23.28 -24.29 16.85
N VAL A 19 -23.88 -25.35 16.32
CA VAL A 19 -24.06 -25.55 14.87
C VAL A 19 -24.95 -24.45 14.28
N LEU A 20 -26.05 -24.09 14.95
CA LEU A 20 -26.92 -22.98 14.52
C LEU A 20 -26.19 -21.64 14.52
N CYS A 21 -25.35 -21.36 15.53
CA CYS A 21 -24.54 -20.15 15.57
C CYS A 21 -23.54 -20.08 14.41
N ILE A 22 -22.87 -21.20 14.11
CA ILE A 22 -21.92 -21.29 12.98
C ILE A 22 -22.65 -21.09 11.64
N LEU A 23 -23.81 -21.72 11.46
CA LEU A 23 -24.61 -21.59 10.24
C LEU A 23 -25.14 -20.15 10.10
N ASN A 24 -25.64 -19.55 11.17
CA ASN A 24 -26.15 -18.17 11.14
C ASN A 24 -25.04 -17.17 10.81
N ASN A 25 -23.84 -17.33 11.39
CA ASN A 25 -22.69 -16.50 11.05
C ASN A 25 -22.26 -16.68 9.59
N ARG A 26 -22.28 -17.91 9.05
CA ARG A 26 -21.98 -18.15 7.63
C ARG A 26 -23.03 -17.53 6.71
N ILE A 27 -24.32 -17.64 7.03
CA ILE A 27 -25.41 -17.06 6.24
C ILE A 27 -25.35 -15.54 6.29
N ALA A 28 -25.13 -14.94 7.46
CA ALA A 28 -24.95 -13.51 7.62
C ALA A 28 -23.76 -12.99 6.80
N LYS A 29 -22.63 -13.72 6.82
CA LYS A 29 -21.46 -13.38 6.00
C LYS A 29 -21.75 -13.43 4.50
N ILE A 30 -22.49 -14.44 4.04
CA ILE A 30 -22.90 -14.58 2.63
C ILE A 30 -23.90 -13.47 2.25
N LYS A 31 -24.87 -13.17 3.11
CA LYS A 31 -25.87 -12.11 2.89
C LYS A 31 -25.21 -10.74 2.79
N HIS A 32 -24.34 -10.39 3.73
CA HIS A 32 -23.56 -9.16 3.68
C HIS A 32 -22.66 -9.09 2.44
N SER A 33 -22.04 -10.19 2.03
CA SER A 33 -21.26 -10.23 0.79
C SER A 33 -22.11 -9.92 -0.45
N ARG A 34 -23.35 -10.42 -0.51
CA ARG A 34 -24.27 -10.14 -1.63
C ARG A 34 -24.81 -8.72 -1.62
N GLU A 35 -25.17 -8.21 -0.45
CA GLU A 35 -25.61 -6.81 -0.29
C GLU A 35 -24.50 -5.83 -0.68
N HIS A 36 -23.26 -6.11 -0.25
CA HIS A 36 -22.09 -5.32 -0.61
C HIS A 36 -21.81 -5.36 -2.12
N GLN A 37 -21.92 -6.53 -2.76
CA GLN A 37 -21.79 -6.65 -4.22
C GLN A 37 -22.90 -5.88 -4.97
N ALA A 38 -24.14 -5.94 -4.50
CA ALA A 38 -25.25 -5.18 -5.09
C ALA A 38 -25.07 -3.66 -4.92
N GLU A 39 -24.52 -3.22 -3.79
CA GLU A 39 -24.17 -1.82 -3.55
C GLU A 39 -23.04 -1.36 -4.49
N LEU A 40 -22.00 -2.17 -4.68
CA LEU A 40 -20.92 -1.89 -5.64
C LEU A 40 -21.45 -1.83 -7.08
N LEU A 41 -22.34 -2.73 -7.47
CA LEU A 41 -22.99 -2.71 -8.80
C LEU A 41 -23.84 -1.45 -8.99
N LYS A 42 -24.59 -1.04 -7.97
CA LYS A 42 -25.38 0.19 -7.99
C LYS A 42 -24.47 1.43 -8.09
N LEU A 43 -23.35 1.43 -7.37
CA LEU A 43 -22.34 2.48 -7.47
C LEU A 43 -21.70 2.49 -8.87
N ALA A 44 -21.33 1.35 -9.44
CA ALA A 44 -20.81 1.29 -10.81
C ALA A 44 -21.82 1.87 -11.83
N ALA A 45 -23.11 1.50 -11.72
CA ALA A 45 -24.16 2.03 -12.57
C ALA A 45 -24.38 3.55 -12.37
N ASP A 46 -24.34 4.04 -11.13
CA ASP A 46 -24.40 5.47 -10.85
C ASP A 46 -23.19 6.21 -11.46
N PHE A 47 -22.01 5.59 -11.46
CA PHE A 47 -20.78 6.15 -12.02
C PHE A 47 -20.88 6.34 -13.54
N GLU A 48 -21.39 5.32 -14.24
CA GLU A 48 -21.61 5.35 -15.69
C GLU A 48 -22.68 6.37 -16.10
N ASN A 49 -23.72 6.56 -15.29
CA ASN A 49 -24.83 7.47 -15.58
C ASN A 49 -24.50 8.97 -15.37
N GLY A 50 -23.25 9.31 -15.04
CA GLY A 50 -22.78 10.69 -15.00
C GLY A 50 -23.13 11.44 -13.72
N ILE A 51 -22.21 11.44 -12.74
CA ILE A 51 -22.39 12.05 -11.42
C ILE A 51 -21.89 13.49 -11.36
N GLU A 52 -21.68 14.11 -12.51
CA GLU A 52 -21.00 15.41 -12.61
C GLU A 52 -21.78 16.53 -11.90
N ASN A 53 -23.10 16.37 -11.75
CA ASN A 53 -24.00 17.28 -11.05
C ASN A 53 -24.01 17.14 -9.50
N LYS A 54 -23.40 16.08 -8.92
CA LYS A 54 -23.32 15.91 -7.46
C LYS A 54 -22.07 16.57 -6.88
N SER A 55 -22.08 16.81 -5.56
CA SER A 55 -20.97 17.46 -4.86
C SER A 55 -19.65 16.68 -4.97
N ILE A 56 -18.53 17.41 -4.97
CA ILE A 56 -17.16 16.84 -5.06
C ILE A 56 -16.93 15.76 -3.99
N LEU A 57 -17.41 16.02 -2.77
CA LEU A 57 -17.27 15.10 -1.64
C LEU A 57 -18.02 13.78 -1.86
N TYR A 58 -19.22 13.83 -2.47
CA TYR A 58 -19.99 12.63 -2.79
C TYR A 58 -19.25 11.79 -3.83
N ARG A 59 -18.74 12.45 -4.88
CA ARG A 59 -17.97 11.81 -5.95
C ARG A 59 -16.70 11.14 -5.42
N ASP A 60 -15.98 11.79 -4.51
CA ASP A 60 -14.78 11.23 -3.89
C ASP A 60 -15.10 10.05 -2.97
N ARG A 61 -16.16 10.13 -2.15
CA ARG A 61 -16.59 8.99 -1.31
C ARG A 61 -16.94 7.78 -2.18
N MET A 62 -17.64 8.03 -3.28
CA MET A 62 -18.01 6.98 -4.22
C MET A 62 -16.81 6.34 -4.91
N ALA A 63 -15.84 7.12 -5.37
CA ALA A 63 -14.59 6.62 -5.94
C ALA A 63 -13.82 5.73 -4.95
N LYS A 64 -13.81 6.10 -3.66
CA LYS A 64 -13.19 5.29 -2.60
C LYS A 64 -13.88 3.95 -2.40
N HIS A 65 -15.21 3.92 -2.45
CA HIS A 65 -15.98 2.69 -2.34
C HIS A 65 -15.84 1.80 -3.58
N LEU A 66 -15.83 2.40 -4.77
CA LEU A 66 -15.73 1.66 -6.05
C LEU A 66 -14.43 0.86 -6.14
N PHE A 67 -13.30 1.48 -5.79
CA PHE A 67 -11.97 0.85 -5.87
C PHE A 67 -11.45 0.31 -4.53
N ASN A 68 -12.31 0.31 -3.50
CA ASN A 68 -11.94 -0.04 -2.11
C ASN A 68 -10.62 0.63 -1.65
N ASN A 69 -10.48 1.94 -1.91
CA ASN A 69 -9.25 2.68 -1.67
C ASN A 69 -9.54 4.06 -1.09
N GLU A 70 -9.20 4.29 0.19
CA GLU A 70 -9.52 5.52 0.93
C GLU A 70 -8.83 6.78 0.39
N TYR A 71 -7.78 6.62 -0.41
CA TYR A 71 -6.96 7.73 -0.86
C TYR A 71 -7.34 8.22 -2.26
N LEU A 72 -8.17 7.48 -3.01
CA LEU A 72 -8.49 7.82 -4.39
C LEU A 72 -9.42 9.05 -4.48
N THR A 73 -9.15 9.93 -5.45
CA THR A 73 -10.02 11.05 -5.83
C THR A 73 -10.91 10.64 -7.02
N TYR A 74 -12.08 11.26 -7.19
CA TYR A 74 -12.98 10.99 -8.31
C TYR A 74 -12.33 11.17 -9.69
N GLU A 75 -11.49 12.20 -9.86
CA GLU A 75 -10.75 12.41 -11.12
C GLU A 75 -9.76 11.27 -11.42
N GLU A 76 -9.18 10.67 -10.38
CA GLU A 76 -8.27 9.52 -10.48
C GLU A 76 -9.06 8.26 -10.84
N ALA A 77 -10.19 8.03 -10.17
CA ALA A 77 -11.14 6.96 -10.53
C ALA A 77 -11.62 7.05 -11.98
N LYS A 78 -12.01 8.25 -12.44
CA LYS A 78 -12.44 8.51 -13.82
C LYS A 78 -11.32 8.29 -14.84
N PHE A 79 -10.07 8.52 -14.45
CA PHE A 79 -8.93 8.21 -15.30
C PHE A 79 -8.73 6.70 -15.43
N PHE A 80 -8.73 5.97 -14.31
CA PHE A 80 -8.50 4.52 -14.31
C PHE A 80 -9.66 3.70 -14.88
N SER A 81 -10.91 4.18 -14.78
CA SER A 81 -12.10 3.46 -15.25
C SER A 81 -12.13 3.20 -16.76
N VAL A 82 -11.27 3.86 -17.55
CA VAL A 82 -11.18 3.65 -19.01
C VAL A 82 -10.29 2.45 -19.36
N TYR A 83 -9.57 1.90 -18.38
CA TYR A 83 -8.65 0.79 -18.55
C TYR A 83 -9.29 -0.52 -18.10
N GLU A 84 -8.97 -1.62 -18.79
CA GLU A 84 -9.59 -2.92 -18.52
C GLU A 84 -9.29 -3.45 -17.10
N ASN A 85 -8.05 -3.31 -16.66
CA ASN A 85 -7.59 -3.76 -15.34
C ASN A 85 -7.55 -2.62 -14.31
N ALA A 86 -8.58 -1.77 -14.28
CA ALA A 86 -8.62 -0.55 -13.46
C ALA A 86 -8.31 -0.81 -11.97
N ASP A 87 -8.84 -1.89 -11.38
CA ASP A 87 -8.63 -2.22 -9.96
C ASP A 87 -7.16 -2.49 -9.62
N VAL A 88 -6.45 -3.21 -10.49
CA VAL A 88 -5.03 -3.54 -10.31
C VAL A 88 -4.20 -2.26 -10.40
N TRP A 89 -4.47 -1.43 -11.41
CA TRP A 89 -3.76 -0.17 -11.60
C TRP A 89 -4.01 0.81 -10.45
N VAL A 90 -5.21 0.85 -9.89
CA VAL A 90 -5.53 1.69 -8.73
C VAL A 90 -4.77 1.23 -7.48
N GLN A 91 -4.63 -0.08 -7.26
CA GLN A 91 -3.85 -0.62 -6.14
C GLN A 91 -2.37 -0.28 -6.27
N GLU A 92 -1.77 -0.46 -7.45
CA GLU A 92 -0.37 -0.09 -7.68
C GLU A 92 -0.16 1.42 -7.58
N TYR A 93 -1.06 2.21 -8.17
CA TYR A 93 -1.05 3.67 -8.07
C TYR A 93 -1.06 4.14 -6.61
N ALA A 94 -1.85 3.51 -5.75
CA ALA A 94 -1.95 3.89 -4.34
C ALA A 94 -0.60 3.82 -3.60
N LYS A 95 0.25 2.84 -3.95
CA LYS A 95 1.57 2.65 -3.35
C LYS A 95 2.53 3.79 -3.74
N VAL A 96 2.45 4.25 -4.99
CA VAL A 96 3.40 5.22 -5.57
C VAL A 96 2.86 6.65 -5.66
N ARG A 97 1.59 6.89 -5.30
CA ARG A 97 0.89 8.18 -5.42
C ARG A 97 1.68 9.37 -4.92
N GLY A 98 2.37 9.25 -3.78
CA GLY A 98 3.15 10.34 -3.17
C GLY A 98 4.32 10.83 -4.03
N LEU A 99 4.78 10.00 -4.98
CA LEU A 99 5.89 10.26 -5.89
C LEU A 99 5.46 10.60 -7.31
N LEU A 100 4.14 10.65 -7.57
CA LEU A 100 3.58 10.99 -8.88
C LEU A 100 3.10 12.43 -8.92
N LYS A 101 3.40 13.11 -10.02
CA LYS A 101 2.83 14.39 -10.41
C LYS A 101 1.72 14.14 -11.43
N ARG A 102 0.57 14.77 -11.20
CA ARG A 102 -0.63 14.67 -12.06
C ARG A 102 -0.58 15.79 -13.09
N GLU A 103 -0.60 15.43 -14.38
CA GLU A 103 -0.78 16.39 -15.46
C GLU A 103 -2.28 16.55 -15.73
N ARG A 104 -2.79 17.78 -15.64
CA ARG A 104 -4.21 18.09 -15.75
C ARG A 104 -4.48 18.90 -17.01
N ASN A 105 -5.60 18.61 -17.67
CA ASN A 105 -6.18 19.41 -18.75
C ASN A 105 -6.74 20.74 -18.21
N GLU A 106 -7.04 21.67 -19.11
CA GLU A 106 -7.71 22.95 -18.82
C GLU A 106 -9.05 22.75 -18.09
N ASN A 107 -9.71 21.60 -18.31
CA ASN A 107 -10.95 21.19 -17.65
C ASN A 107 -10.74 20.48 -16.29
N GLY A 108 -9.50 20.42 -15.79
CA GLY A 108 -9.14 19.77 -14.51
C GLY A 108 -8.96 18.25 -14.57
N GLY A 109 -9.33 17.59 -15.66
CA GLY A 109 -9.17 16.13 -15.83
C GLY A 109 -7.71 15.67 -15.94
N ILE A 110 -7.39 14.51 -15.39
CA ILE A 110 -6.04 13.92 -15.42
C ILE A 110 -5.76 13.33 -16.82
N ILE A 111 -4.62 13.70 -17.42
CA ILE A 111 -4.20 13.24 -18.75
C ILE A 111 -3.14 12.15 -18.64
N LYS A 112 -2.11 12.42 -17.83
CA LYS A 112 -0.93 11.57 -17.66
C LYS A 112 -0.35 11.73 -16.26
N PHE A 113 0.36 10.70 -15.83
CA PHE A 113 1.20 10.75 -14.63
C PHE A 113 2.66 10.97 -15.04
N LYS A 114 3.35 11.85 -14.33
CA LYS A 114 4.80 12.09 -14.47
C LYS A 114 5.48 11.83 -13.13
N PRO A 115 6.73 11.34 -13.12
CA PRO A 115 7.46 11.20 -11.87
C PRO A 115 7.70 12.59 -11.26
N LYS A 116 7.49 12.72 -9.95
CA LYS A 116 7.79 13.95 -9.18
C LYS A 116 9.27 14.02 -8.78
N TYR A 117 9.96 12.89 -8.78
CA TYR A 117 11.36 12.80 -8.37
C TYR A 117 12.31 13.23 -9.50
N ASN A 118 13.48 13.76 -9.10
CA ASN A 118 14.59 14.01 -10.02
C ASN A 118 15.58 12.84 -9.96
N ALA A 119 16.11 12.40 -11.10
CA ALA A 119 17.10 11.33 -11.19
C ALA A 119 18.32 11.58 -10.28
N ILE A 120 18.75 12.85 -10.17
CA ILE A 120 19.86 13.26 -9.28
C ILE A 120 19.58 12.90 -7.81
N LYS A 121 18.33 13.05 -7.35
CA LYS A 121 17.96 12.72 -5.96
C LYS A 121 18.03 11.22 -5.69
N ILE A 122 17.75 10.39 -6.70
CA ILE A 122 17.89 8.94 -6.60
C ILE A 122 19.35 8.55 -6.48
N ILE A 123 20.21 9.10 -7.35
CA ILE A 123 21.66 8.85 -7.31
C ILE A 123 22.22 9.28 -5.95
N LEU A 124 21.82 10.44 -5.44
CA LEU A 124 22.23 10.91 -4.12
C LEU A 124 21.77 9.97 -3.00
N ALA A 125 20.56 9.42 -3.08
CA ALA A 125 20.06 8.45 -2.11
C ALA A 125 20.88 7.15 -2.13
N PHE A 126 21.28 6.65 -3.31
CA PHE A 126 22.16 5.49 -3.42
C PHE A 126 23.57 5.75 -2.87
N ILE A 127 24.16 6.90 -3.19
CA ILE A 127 25.47 7.29 -2.66
C ILE A 127 25.40 7.44 -1.13
N GLY A 128 24.35 8.10 -0.62
CA GLY A 128 24.10 8.24 0.81
C GLY A 128 23.96 6.90 1.51
N TYR A 129 23.18 5.97 0.93
CA TYR A 129 23.06 4.60 1.41
C TYR A 129 24.42 3.92 1.54
N PHE A 130 25.25 3.97 0.50
CA PHE A 130 26.58 3.34 0.52
C PHE A 130 27.47 3.92 1.62
N ILE A 131 27.55 5.25 1.72
CA ILE A 131 28.37 5.94 2.73
C ILE A 131 27.90 5.58 4.15
N PHE A 132 26.60 5.70 4.43
CA PHE A 132 26.06 5.42 5.76
C PHE A 132 26.17 3.93 6.13
N CYS A 133 25.99 3.03 5.15
CA CYS A 133 26.19 1.60 5.35
C CYS A 133 27.65 1.29 5.70
N CYS A 134 28.61 1.84 4.96
CA CYS A 134 30.03 1.70 5.27
C CYS A 134 30.36 2.18 6.69
N ILE A 135 29.89 3.37 7.08
CA ILE A 135 30.12 3.92 8.43
C ILE A 135 29.50 3.02 9.50
N SER A 136 28.28 2.52 9.27
CA SER A 136 27.59 1.64 10.22
C SER A 136 28.28 0.28 10.40
N LEU A 137 29.03 -0.18 9.39
CA LEU A 137 29.75 -1.45 9.40
C LEU A 137 31.16 -1.36 9.99
N VAL A 138 31.73 -0.15 10.13
CA VAL A 138 33.07 0.05 10.73
C VAL A 138 33.24 -0.66 12.07
N PRO A 139 32.30 -0.58 13.04
CA PRO A 139 32.44 -1.27 14.32
C PRO A 139 32.54 -2.79 14.19
N PHE A 140 31.88 -3.37 13.18
CA PHE A 140 31.90 -4.82 12.95
C PHE A 140 33.21 -5.27 12.29
N ILE A 141 33.77 -4.47 11.39
CA ILE A 141 35.02 -4.80 10.69
C ILE A 141 36.21 -4.79 11.65
N ILE A 142 36.25 -3.84 12.60
CA ILE A 142 37.40 -3.65 13.50
C ILE A 142 36.98 -3.85 14.96
N ILE A 143 36.17 -4.87 15.23
CA ILE A 143 35.47 -5.04 16.51
C ILE A 143 36.41 -5.07 17.73
N HIS A 144 37.59 -5.71 17.62
CA HIS A 144 38.54 -5.81 18.73
C HIS A 144 39.13 -4.45 19.11
N LYS A 145 39.51 -3.64 18.10
CA LYS A 145 40.01 -2.28 18.32
C LYS A 145 38.90 -1.32 18.75
N TYR A 146 37.67 -1.58 18.28
CA TYR A 146 36.52 -0.77 18.60
C TYR A 146 36.11 -0.92 20.08
N ILE A 147 36.06 -2.16 20.58
CA ILE A 147 35.77 -2.45 22.00
C ILE A 147 36.87 -1.87 22.89
N SER A 148 38.15 -2.03 22.53
CA SER A 148 39.25 -1.49 23.33
C SER A 148 39.24 0.04 23.41
N LEU A 149 38.82 0.73 22.35
CA LEU A 149 38.57 2.18 22.38
C LEU A 149 37.45 2.55 23.36
N ILE A 150 36.33 1.82 23.33
CA ILE A 150 35.19 2.06 24.24
C ILE A 150 35.61 1.87 25.70
N GLU A 151 36.35 0.80 26.00
CA GLU A 151 36.88 0.50 27.34
C GLU A 151 37.83 1.61 27.81
N TYR A 152 38.79 2.00 26.97
CA TYR A 152 39.76 3.06 27.29
C TYR A 152 39.09 4.40 27.63
N TYR A 153 38.06 4.82 26.88
CA TYR A 153 37.35 6.07 27.19
C TYR A 153 36.41 5.93 28.39
N SER A 154 35.86 4.73 28.63
CA SER A 154 35.03 4.42 29.79
C SER A 154 35.86 4.49 31.09
N GLU A 155 37.05 3.88 31.10
CA GLU A 155 37.99 3.90 32.23
C GLU A 155 38.46 5.31 32.58
N LYS A 156 38.57 6.19 31.57
CA LYS A 156 38.92 7.61 31.76
C LYS A 156 37.74 8.49 32.22
N GLY A 157 36.57 7.90 32.47
CA GLY A 157 35.38 8.62 32.93
C GLY A 157 34.70 9.46 31.83
N VAL A 158 35.10 9.31 30.56
CA VAL A 158 34.53 10.08 29.44
C VAL A 158 33.40 9.30 28.78
N LEU A 159 32.32 9.07 29.53
CA LEU A 159 31.19 8.25 29.13
C LEU A 159 30.47 8.74 27.86
N LEU A 160 30.48 10.06 27.62
CA LEU A 160 29.85 10.65 26.44
C LEU A 160 30.44 10.11 25.13
N ILE A 161 31.77 9.95 25.07
CA ILE A 161 32.47 9.44 23.89
C ILE A 161 32.12 7.96 23.68
N SER A 162 32.11 7.16 24.75
CA SER A 162 31.74 5.75 24.71
C SER A 162 30.31 5.53 24.22
N ILE A 163 29.35 6.35 24.66
CA ILE A 163 27.98 6.32 24.15
C ILE A 163 27.94 6.71 22.67
N GLY A 164 28.72 7.71 22.26
CA GLY A 164 28.83 8.13 20.86
C GLY A 164 29.26 7.00 19.92
N PHE A 165 30.23 6.19 20.33
CA PHE A 165 30.66 5.01 19.58
C PHE A 165 29.55 3.95 19.38
N ILE A 166 28.52 3.92 20.24
CA ILE A 166 27.39 2.99 20.07
C ILE A 166 26.29 3.65 19.24
N VAL A 167 25.95 4.90 19.56
CA VAL A 167 24.79 5.61 18.99
C VAL A 167 25.04 6.02 17.54
N ILE A 168 26.25 6.48 17.19
CA ILE A 168 26.56 6.96 15.83
C ILE A 168 26.39 5.85 14.79
N PRO A 169 26.96 4.64 14.95
CA PRO A 169 26.73 3.56 14.00
C PRO A 169 25.26 3.16 13.87
N MET A 170 24.49 3.13 14.97
CA MET A 170 23.06 2.85 14.94
C MET A 170 22.28 3.91 14.15
N LEU A 171 22.58 5.20 14.36
CA LEU A 171 21.95 6.29 13.60
C LEU A 171 22.30 6.22 12.12
N CYS A 172 23.57 5.93 11.79
CA CYS A 172 23.99 5.73 10.39
C CYS A 172 23.25 4.54 9.75
N PHE A 173 23.07 3.43 10.47
CA PHE A 173 22.29 2.30 9.96
C PHE A 173 20.84 2.69 9.67
N TYR A 174 20.20 3.43 10.56
CA TYR A 174 18.84 3.93 10.36
C TYR A 174 18.74 4.87 9.15
N LEU A 175 19.71 5.77 8.97
CA LEU A 175 19.78 6.67 7.81
C LEU A 175 20.00 5.90 6.50
N ALA A 176 20.86 4.88 6.51
CA ALA A 176 21.06 4.01 5.35
C ALA A 176 19.73 3.34 4.94
N TYR A 177 19.01 2.76 5.91
CA TYR A 177 17.71 2.16 5.68
C TYR A 177 16.70 3.16 5.09
N PHE A 178 16.66 4.39 5.59
CA PHE A 178 15.79 5.43 5.05
C PHE A 178 16.13 5.80 3.59
N CYS A 179 17.42 5.95 3.27
CA CYS A 179 17.89 6.19 1.91
C CYS A 179 17.48 5.06 0.95
N LEU A 180 17.61 3.80 1.39
CA LEU A 180 17.24 2.63 0.60
C LEU A 180 15.73 2.58 0.35
N ASN A 181 14.91 2.79 1.39
CA ASN A 181 13.46 2.84 1.25
C ASN A 181 13.00 3.94 0.29
N TYR A 182 13.65 5.10 0.32
CA TYR A 182 13.35 6.18 -0.62
C TYR A 182 13.69 5.76 -2.06
N ALA A 183 14.86 5.16 -2.28
CA ALA A 183 15.28 4.66 -3.59
C ALA A 183 14.34 3.57 -4.11
N GLN A 184 13.93 2.62 -3.26
CA GLN A 184 12.98 1.57 -3.60
C GLN A 184 11.63 2.15 -4.06
N LYS A 185 11.04 3.09 -3.30
CA LYS A 185 9.78 3.73 -3.70
C LYS A 185 9.89 4.49 -5.02
N CYS A 186 11.05 5.09 -5.30
CA CYS A 186 11.30 5.73 -6.58
C CYS A 186 11.38 4.71 -7.73
N ALA A 187 12.00 3.55 -7.49
CA ALA A 187 12.07 2.47 -8.47
C ALA A 187 10.68 1.86 -8.75
N GLU A 188 9.89 1.59 -7.70
CA GLU A 188 8.49 1.13 -7.83
C GLU A 188 7.65 2.12 -8.64
N CYS A 189 7.83 3.42 -8.43
CA CYS A 189 7.18 4.46 -9.23
C CYS A 189 7.60 4.43 -10.70
N GLY A 190 8.88 4.17 -10.99
CA GLY A 190 9.39 4.03 -12.35
C GLY A 190 8.84 2.80 -13.06
N ILE A 191 8.82 1.66 -12.37
CA ILE A 191 8.24 0.39 -12.86
C ILE A 191 6.75 0.59 -13.15
N PHE A 192 6.00 1.14 -12.19
CA PHE A 192 4.57 1.43 -12.38
C PHE A 192 4.31 2.28 -13.63
N LEU A 193 5.08 3.35 -13.85
CA LEU A 193 4.89 4.21 -15.03
C LEU A 193 5.19 3.47 -16.33
N HIS A 194 6.23 2.65 -16.34
CA HIS A 194 6.61 1.85 -17.49
C HIS A 194 5.57 0.78 -17.82
N ASP A 195 5.17 0.01 -16.82
CA ASP A 195 4.17 -1.05 -16.94
C ASP A 195 2.81 -0.44 -17.34
N PHE A 196 2.44 0.69 -16.74
CA PHE A 196 1.21 1.39 -17.10
C PHE A 196 1.22 1.93 -18.53
N GLU A 197 2.38 2.38 -19.06
CA GLU A 197 2.47 2.85 -20.44
C GLU A 197 2.44 1.71 -21.46
N ASN A 198 3.00 0.54 -21.11
CA ASN A 198 3.13 -0.60 -22.02
C ASN A 198 1.97 -1.61 -21.95
N GLU A 199 1.38 -1.80 -20.77
CA GLU A 199 0.43 -2.89 -20.50
C GLU A 199 -1.01 -2.38 -20.22
N ALA A 200 -1.20 -1.08 -20.03
CA ALA A 200 -2.55 -0.56 -19.76
C ALA A 200 -3.38 -0.46 -21.04
N PHE A 201 -4.15 -1.51 -21.31
CA PHE A 201 -5.12 -1.54 -22.41
C PHE A 201 -6.32 -0.63 -22.13
N LYS A 202 -6.59 0.28 -23.06
CA LYS A 202 -7.73 1.20 -23.00
C LYS A 202 -8.94 0.55 -23.68
N GLN A 203 -10.07 0.46 -22.99
CA GLN A 203 -11.27 -0.24 -23.48
C GLN A 203 -11.94 0.38 -24.73
N VAL A 204 -11.43 1.51 -25.24
CA VAL A 204 -12.06 2.29 -26.33
C VAL A 204 -11.71 1.76 -27.72
N GLU A 205 -10.70 0.89 -27.88
CA GLU A 205 -10.21 0.48 -29.20
C GLU A 205 -10.88 -0.78 -29.79
N SER A 206 -11.68 -1.53 -29.04
CA SER A 206 -12.24 -2.83 -29.49
C SER A 206 -13.64 -2.77 -30.11
N ARG A 207 -14.21 -1.58 -30.34
CA ARG A 207 -15.56 -1.43 -30.94
C ARG A 207 -15.60 -1.19 -32.44
N VAL A 208 -14.46 -1.15 -33.15
CA VAL A 208 -14.41 -0.75 -34.58
C VAL A 208 -14.12 -1.90 -35.56
N GLU A 209 -13.77 -3.11 -35.12
CA GLU A 209 -13.43 -4.21 -36.08
C GLU A 209 -14.55 -5.21 -36.40
N ASN A 210 -15.79 -4.98 -35.97
CA ASN A 210 -16.92 -5.86 -36.33
C ASN A 210 -18.12 -5.07 -36.89
N THR A 211 -17.92 -4.38 -38.00
CA THR A 211 -19.00 -3.95 -38.92
C THR A 211 -18.60 -4.21 -40.36
#